data_AF-A0A966R2M7-F1
#
_entry.id   AF-A0A966R2M7-F1
#
_cell.length_a   1.000
_cell.length_b   1.000
_cell.length_c   1.000
_cell.angle_alpha   90.00
_cell.angle_beta   90.00
_cell.angle_gamma   90.00
#
_symmetry.space_group_name_H-M   'P 1'
#
loop_
_entity.id
_entity.type
_entity.pdbx_description
1 polymer ?
#
loop_
_entity_poly.entity_id
_entity_poly.type
_entity_poly.pdbx_seq_one_letter_code
_entity_poly.pdbx_strand_id
1 'polypeptide(L)'
;MSTTGETGSLSPKQVPSKTKRMIVVNRDLQLRYTGAAVMVGTLTTCLTTFFILLPLYVFKILVIPRFLPWPILLVMILALVMNIFSVFILGLIMTNRIAGPLYALIRAMRQTGRGDFAAHLRVRATDDLKYVIRHFNDMAAGLSRLTRDDIDSVDAMLGKANEIHNRLGSEPDQQENASVTLRLMKDLQELKIRLNARVEPEVTSEDQN
;
A
#
# COMPACT_ATOMS: atom_id res chain seq x y z
N MET A 1 -12.39 13.40 68.87
CA MET A 1 -11.26 14.17 68.34
C MET A 1 -10.41 13.19 67.56
N SER A 2 -10.50 13.27 66.24
CA SER A 2 -10.38 12.14 65.31
C SER A 2 -8.93 11.84 64.92
N THR A 3 -8.65 10.55 64.74
CA THR A 3 -7.38 9.98 64.30
C THR A 3 -7.26 9.94 62.77
N THR A 4 -6.07 10.31 62.28
CA THR A 4 -5.27 9.69 61.21
C THR A 4 -5.94 9.22 59.91
N GLY A 5 -5.47 9.75 58.78
CA GLY A 5 -5.69 9.14 57.47
C GLY A 5 -5.31 10.04 56.29
N GLU A 6 -4.04 10.44 56.16
CA GLU A 6 -3.51 10.97 54.89
C GLU A 6 -3.35 9.80 53.90
N THR A 7 -4.34 9.61 53.05
CA THR A 7 -4.22 8.79 51.85
C THR A 7 -3.58 9.61 50.74
N GLY A 8 -2.29 9.36 50.52
CA GLY A 8 -1.64 9.70 49.27
C GLY A 8 -2.39 9.04 48.11
N SER A 9 -2.96 9.86 47.23
CA SER A 9 -3.40 9.42 45.91
C SER A 9 -2.56 10.15 44.88
N LEU A 10 -1.82 9.34 44.12
CA LEU A 10 -0.87 9.76 43.11
C LEU A 10 -1.58 10.61 42.04
N SER A 11 -1.05 11.82 41.84
CA SER A 11 -1.33 12.63 40.66
C SER A 11 -0.95 11.85 39.40
N PRO A 12 -1.84 11.70 38.39
CA PRO A 12 -1.52 10.98 37.19
C PRO A 12 -0.47 11.77 36.40
N LYS A 13 0.73 11.19 36.35
CA LYS A 13 1.87 11.64 35.55
C LYS A 13 1.43 11.83 34.10
N GLN A 14 1.23 13.07 33.69
CA GLN A 14 0.97 13.41 32.30
C GLN A 14 2.17 12.98 31.47
N VAL A 15 1.96 12.03 30.56
CA VAL A 15 2.93 11.66 29.54
C VAL A 15 2.75 12.63 28.38
N PRO A 16 3.71 13.54 28.08
CA PRO A 16 3.64 14.31 26.86
C PRO A 16 3.99 13.38 25.69
N SER A 17 2.97 12.81 25.04
CA SER A 17 3.14 12.15 23.75
C SER A 17 3.52 13.20 22.72
N LYS A 18 4.83 13.36 22.47
CA LYS A 18 5.34 14.09 21.31
C LYS A 18 4.99 13.31 20.05
N THR A 19 3.80 13.55 19.50
CA THR A 19 3.44 13.15 18.14
C THR A 19 4.30 13.95 17.18
N LYS A 20 5.48 13.42 16.85
CA LYS A 20 6.34 13.97 15.79
C LYS A 20 5.57 13.83 14.48
N ARG A 21 4.86 14.90 14.06
CA ARG A 21 4.19 14.94 12.76
C ARG A 21 5.27 14.72 11.70
N MET A 22 5.30 13.51 11.15
CA MET A 22 6.22 13.15 10.08
C MET A 22 5.66 13.76 8.79
N ILE A 23 5.89 15.06 8.59
CA ILE A 23 5.38 15.83 7.42
C ILE A 23 6.07 15.38 6.11
N VAL A 24 7.17 14.62 6.22
CA VAL A 24 7.99 14.21 5.08
C VAL A 24 8.04 12.68 5.04
N VAL A 25 7.12 12.09 4.28
CA VAL A 25 7.03 10.62 4.07
C VAL A 25 8.06 10.16 3.05
N ASN A 26 8.33 10.95 1.99
CA ASN A 26 9.37 10.70 1.00
C ASN A 26 9.79 11.99 0.28
N ARG A 27 11.03 12.46 0.51
CA ARG A 27 11.54 13.69 -0.13
C ARG A 27 11.66 13.58 -1.64
N ASP A 28 12.01 12.42 -2.16
CA ASP A 28 12.21 12.19 -3.59
C ASP A 28 10.89 12.33 -4.38
N LEU A 29 9.82 11.77 -3.83
CA LEU A 29 8.47 11.81 -4.39
C LEU A 29 7.94 13.25 -4.41
N GLN A 30 7.97 13.89 -3.24
CA GLN A 30 7.44 15.23 -3.08
C GLN A 30 8.21 16.24 -3.96
N LEU A 31 9.54 16.12 -4.06
CA LEU A 31 10.35 17.00 -4.89
C LEU A 31 10.06 16.83 -6.40
N ARG A 32 9.86 15.59 -6.88
CA ARG A 32 9.50 15.34 -8.28
C ARG A 32 8.14 15.92 -8.63
N TYR A 33 7.13 15.73 -7.79
CA TYR A 33 5.77 16.22 -8.05
C TYR A 33 5.64 17.73 -7.85
N THR A 34 6.17 18.26 -6.75
CA THR A 34 6.20 19.69 -6.51
C THR A 34 7.06 20.39 -7.56
N GLY A 35 8.21 19.84 -7.93
CA GLY A 35 9.06 20.37 -8.99
C GLY A 35 8.38 20.37 -10.36
N ALA A 36 7.74 19.26 -10.76
CA ALA A 36 7.00 19.20 -12.01
C ALA A 36 5.79 20.14 -12.03
N ALA A 37 5.04 20.23 -10.92
CA ALA A 37 3.91 21.14 -10.80
C ALA A 37 4.34 22.61 -10.88
N VAL A 38 5.43 22.97 -10.19
CA VAL A 38 6.01 24.32 -10.23
C VAL A 38 6.56 24.63 -11.62
N MET A 39 7.26 23.68 -12.27
CA MET A 39 7.80 23.87 -13.61
C MET A 39 6.66 24.08 -14.63
N VAL A 40 5.64 23.22 -14.61
CA VAL A 40 4.47 23.35 -15.49
C VAL A 40 3.74 24.65 -15.20
N GLY A 41 3.47 24.97 -13.93
CA GLY A 41 2.84 26.23 -13.54
C GLY A 41 3.64 27.46 -13.98
N THR A 42 4.96 27.42 -13.84
CA THR A 42 5.83 28.53 -14.27
C THR A 42 5.83 28.66 -15.78
N LEU A 43 5.92 27.55 -16.53
CA LEU A 43 5.84 27.56 -17.99
C LEU A 43 4.48 28.08 -18.47
N THR A 44 3.38 27.61 -17.89
CA THR A 44 2.03 28.04 -18.27
C THR A 44 1.80 29.50 -17.90
N THR A 45 2.22 29.96 -16.72
CA THR A 45 2.15 31.38 -16.33
C THR A 45 3.02 32.24 -17.25
N CYS A 46 4.26 31.85 -17.54
CA CYS A 46 5.14 32.61 -18.42
C CYS A 46 4.57 32.72 -19.84
N LEU A 47 4.03 31.62 -20.38
CA LEU A 47 3.38 31.59 -21.68
C LEU A 47 2.11 32.47 -21.68
N THR A 48 1.26 32.33 -20.65
CA THR A 48 0.03 33.15 -20.47
C THR A 48 0.39 34.64 -20.42
N THR A 49 1.39 35.01 -19.61
CA THR A 49 1.87 36.39 -19.50
C THR A 49 2.40 36.90 -20.83
N PHE A 50 3.20 36.10 -21.56
CA PHE A 50 3.72 36.48 -22.87
C PHE A 50 2.60 36.77 -23.89
N PHE A 51 1.60 35.88 -23.97
CA PHE A 51 0.45 36.05 -24.85
C PHE A 51 -0.42 37.26 -24.50
N ILE A 52 -0.47 37.67 -23.23
CA ILE A 52 -1.19 38.87 -22.79
C ILE A 52 -0.36 40.13 -23.08
N LEU A 53 0.95 40.11 -22.82
CA LEU A 53 1.82 41.30 -22.95
C LEU A 53 2.08 41.68 -24.41
N LEU A 54 2.20 40.70 -25.31
CA LEU A 54 2.50 40.91 -26.74
C LEU A 54 1.47 41.83 -27.44
N PRO A 55 0.15 41.56 -27.38
CA PRO A 55 -0.84 42.47 -27.96
C PRO A 55 -0.88 43.83 -27.24
N LEU A 56 -0.71 43.86 -25.91
CA LEU A 56 -0.64 45.12 -25.14
C LEU A 56 0.50 46.03 -25.63
N TYR A 57 1.64 45.43 -25.98
CA TYR A 57 2.81 46.13 -26.52
C TYR A 57 2.60 46.57 -27.98
N VAL A 58 2.19 45.65 -28.85
CA VAL A 58 2.00 45.92 -30.30
C VAL A 58 0.97 47.02 -30.54
N PHE A 59 -0.16 46.98 -29.82
CA PHE A 59 -1.24 47.95 -30.00
C PHE A 59 -1.04 49.25 -29.20
N LYS A 60 0.07 49.41 -28.45
CA LYS A 60 0.36 50.56 -27.56
C LYS A 60 -0.85 50.98 -26.71
N ILE A 61 -1.63 50.01 -26.24
CA ILE A 61 -2.87 50.27 -25.49
C ILE A 61 -2.61 50.96 -24.16
N LEU A 62 -1.39 50.81 -23.59
CA LEU A 62 -0.96 51.54 -22.41
C LEU A 62 -0.92 53.07 -22.61
N VAL A 63 -0.91 53.55 -23.86
CA VAL A 63 -0.78 54.97 -24.22
C VAL A 63 -2.14 55.61 -24.60
N ILE A 64 -3.12 54.82 -25.09
CA ILE A 64 -4.43 55.33 -25.53
C ILE A 64 -5.56 54.52 -24.85
N PRO A 65 -6.09 54.97 -23.69
CA PRO A 65 -6.91 54.13 -22.80
C PRO A 65 -8.38 53.94 -23.22
N ARG A 66 -8.83 54.50 -24.36
CA ARG A 66 -10.26 54.62 -24.67
C ARG A 66 -10.89 53.37 -25.32
N PHE A 67 -10.11 52.41 -25.82
CA PHE A 67 -10.67 51.26 -26.55
C PHE A 67 -9.85 49.98 -26.31
N LEU A 68 -10.45 48.99 -25.64
CA LEU A 68 -9.91 47.63 -25.59
C LEU A 68 -10.54 46.83 -26.75
N PRO A 69 -9.79 46.54 -27.83
CA PRO A 69 -10.35 45.90 -28.99
C PRO A 69 -10.76 44.45 -28.68
N TRP A 70 -11.97 44.06 -29.10
CA TRP A 70 -12.50 42.70 -29.03
C TRP A 70 -11.50 41.56 -29.30
N PRO A 71 -10.59 41.62 -30.29
CA PRO A 71 -9.57 40.57 -30.49
C PRO A 71 -8.66 40.35 -29.27
N ILE A 72 -8.36 41.37 -28.47
CA ILE A 72 -7.51 41.22 -27.28
C ILE A 72 -8.25 40.50 -26.16
N LEU A 73 -9.54 40.80 -25.97
CA LEU A 73 -10.38 40.06 -25.05
C LEU A 73 -10.44 38.57 -25.44
N LEU A 74 -10.53 38.27 -26.74
CA LEU A 74 -10.54 36.90 -27.24
C LEU A 74 -9.21 36.16 -26.95
N VAL A 75 -8.06 36.80 -27.17
CA VAL A 75 -6.74 36.23 -26.82
C VAL A 75 -6.61 36.00 -25.32
N MET A 76 -7.09 36.94 -24.49
CA MET A 76 -7.02 36.82 -23.03
C MET A 76 -7.89 35.67 -22.50
N ILE A 77 -9.10 35.51 -23.05
CA ILE A 77 -9.99 34.38 -22.75
C ILE A 77 -9.35 33.06 -23.19
N LEU A 78 -8.76 33.01 -24.39
CA LEU A 78 -8.10 31.80 -24.90
C LEU A 78 -6.91 31.39 -24.01
N ALA A 79 -6.12 32.36 -23.55
CA ALA A 79 -5.01 32.12 -22.63
C ALA A 79 -5.49 31.57 -21.27
N LEU A 80 -6.60 32.10 -20.74
CA LEU A 80 -7.21 31.59 -19.51
C LEU A 80 -7.69 30.13 -19.68
N VAL A 81 -8.37 29.83 -20.78
CA VAL A 81 -8.85 28.47 -21.09
C VAL A 81 -7.68 27.49 -21.20
N MET A 82 -6.61 27.88 -21.89
CA MET A 82 -5.40 27.05 -22.01
C MET A 82 -4.73 26.76 -20.66
N ASN A 83 -4.74 27.73 -19.74
CA ASN A 83 -4.21 27.55 -18.39
C ASN A 83 -5.01 26.51 -17.60
N ILE A 84 -6.34 26.67 -17.57
CA ILE A 84 -7.26 25.73 -16.90
C ILE A 84 -7.08 24.33 -17.48
N PHE A 85 -7.01 24.21 -18.81
CA PHE A 85 -6.84 22.95 -19.50
C PHE A 85 -5.51 22.27 -19.16
N SER A 86 -4.42 23.03 -19.06
CA SER A 86 -3.09 22.51 -18.70
C SER A 86 -3.07 21.95 -17.27
N VAL A 87 -3.67 22.68 -16.31
CA VAL A 87 -3.78 22.21 -14.91
C VAL A 87 -4.64 20.94 -14.84
N PHE A 88 -5.73 20.90 -15.59
CA PHE A 88 -6.61 19.74 -15.66
C PHE A 88 -5.90 18.49 -16.20
N ILE A 89 -5.18 18.61 -17.32
CA ILE A 89 -4.39 17.52 -17.89
C ILE A 89 -3.34 17.01 -16.91
N LEU A 90 -2.62 17.92 -16.25
CA LEU A 90 -1.61 17.54 -15.26
C LEU A 90 -2.24 16.72 -14.14
N GLY A 91 -3.37 17.16 -13.60
CA GLY A 91 -4.11 16.43 -12.57
C GLY A 91 -4.54 15.03 -13.01
N LEU A 92 -4.98 14.89 -14.26
CA LEU A 92 -5.41 13.62 -14.83
C LEU A 92 -4.22 12.64 -14.99
N ILE A 93 -3.09 13.11 -15.51
CA ILE A 93 -1.87 12.30 -15.66
C ILE A 93 -1.36 11.82 -14.29
N MET A 94 -1.33 12.71 -13.29
CA MET A 94 -0.89 12.35 -11.94
C MET A 94 -1.79 11.29 -11.31
N THR A 95 -3.11 11.46 -11.43
CA THR A 95 -4.08 10.52 -10.87
C THR A 95 -3.91 9.13 -11.47
N ASN A 96 -3.75 9.04 -12.79
CA ASN A 96 -3.61 7.75 -13.48
C ASN A 96 -2.31 7.01 -13.12
N ARG A 97 -1.22 7.74 -12.87
CA ARG A 97 0.06 7.15 -12.45
C ARG A 97 0.01 6.46 -11.09
N ILE A 98 -0.82 6.96 -10.17
CA ILE A 98 -0.94 6.42 -8.80
C ILE A 98 -2.07 5.39 -8.71
N ALA A 99 -3.21 5.65 -9.36
CA ALA A 99 -4.41 4.83 -9.23
C ALA A 99 -4.19 3.36 -9.66
N GLY A 100 -3.46 3.13 -10.75
CA GLY A 100 -3.17 1.79 -11.25
C GLY A 100 -2.36 0.94 -10.26
N PRO A 101 -1.14 1.37 -9.88
CA PRO A 101 -0.32 0.65 -8.89
C PRO A 101 -1.01 0.51 -7.53
N LEU A 102 -1.79 1.51 -7.12
CA LEU A 102 -2.55 1.47 -5.87
C LEU A 102 -3.65 0.40 -5.91
N TYR A 103 -4.38 0.27 -7.02
CA TYR A 103 -5.39 -0.76 -7.18
C TYR A 103 -4.79 -2.17 -7.14
N ALA A 104 -3.65 -2.37 -7.81
CA ALA A 104 -2.91 -3.63 -7.76
C ALA A 104 -2.45 -3.96 -6.32
N LEU A 105 -1.96 -2.96 -5.58
CA LEU A 105 -1.59 -3.11 -4.17
C LEU A 105 -2.80 -3.49 -3.30
N ILE A 106 -3.94 -2.82 -3.45
CA ILE A 106 -5.17 -3.13 -2.70
C ILE A 106 -5.63 -4.56 -3.00
N ARG A 107 -5.58 -4.99 -4.27
CA ARG A 107 -5.94 -6.37 -4.65
C ARG A 107 -5.02 -7.39 -3.98
N ALA A 108 -3.71 -7.18 -4.02
CA ALA A 108 -2.75 -8.08 -3.37
C ALA A 108 -2.92 -8.09 -1.84
N MET A 109 -3.11 -6.92 -1.22
CA MET A 109 -3.39 -6.85 0.22
C MET A 109 -4.64 -7.62 0.62
N ARG A 110 -5.69 -7.60 -0.22
CA ARG A 110 -6.91 -8.41 0.02
C ARG A 110 -6.66 -9.91 -0.14
N GLN A 111 -5.81 -10.32 -1.08
CA GLN A 111 -5.41 -11.73 -1.24
C GLN A 111 -4.62 -12.21 -0.02
N THR A 112 -3.60 -11.46 0.39
CA THR A 112 -2.82 -11.73 1.61
C THR A 112 -3.69 -11.72 2.86
N GLY A 113 -4.65 -10.79 2.98
CA GLY A 113 -5.61 -10.77 4.09
C GLY A 113 -6.55 -11.98 4.15
N ARG A 114 -6.72 -12.72 3.05
CA ARG A 114 -7.49 -13.97 2.99
C ARG A 114 -6.64 -15.22 3.27
N GLY A 115 -5.34 -15.04 3.51
CA GLY A 115 -4.40 -16.13 3.76
C GLY A 115 -3.64 -16.61 2.53
N ASP A 116 -3.72 -15.92 1.38
CA ASP A 116 -2.88 -16.23 0.21
C ASP A 116 -1.58 -15.39 0.26
N PHE A 117 -0.50 -16.03 0.69
CA PHE A 117 0.80 -15.41 0.89
C PHE A 117 1.72 -15.55 -0.33
N ALA A 118 1.25 -16.15 -1.43
CA ALA A 118 1.99 -16.26 -2.67
C ALA A 118 2.03 -14.95 -3.47
N ALA A 119 1.19 -13.97 -3.10
CA ALA A 119 1.04 -12.70 -3.80
C ALA A 119 2.35 -11.89 -3.83
N HIS A 120 3.03 -11.88 -4.98
CA HIS A 120 4.19 -11.03 -5.24
C HIS A 120 3.83 -9.97 -6.29
N LEU A 121 3.91 -8.71 -5.89
CA LEU A 121 3.70 -7.60 -6.82
C LEU A 121 5.02 -7.27 -7.52
N ARG A 122 4.99 -7.21 -8.86
CA ARG A 122 6.14 -6.75 -9.64
C ARG A 122 6.44 -5.30 -9.30
N VAL A 123 7.60 -5.05 -8.74
CA VAL A 123 8.09 -3.70 -8.45
C VAL A 123 8.51 -3.02 -9.76
N ARG A 124 7.69 -2.09 -10.25
CA ARG A 124 8.08 -1.23 -11.38
C ARG A 124 8.96 -0.10 -10.88
N ALA A 125 10.06 0.18 -11.59
CA ALA A 125 11.04 1.18 -11.19
C ALA A 125 10.50 2.61 -11.22
N THR A 126 9.48 2.87 -12.03
CA THR A 126 8.88 4.18 -12.29
C THR A 126 7.70 4.53 -11.40
N ASP A 127 7.23 3.60 -10.56
CA ASP A 127 6.01 3.79 -9.80
C ASP A 127 6.31 4.42 -8.44
N ASP A 128 5.52 5.43 -8.08
CA ASP A 128 5.60 6.14 -6.81
C ASP A 128 5.48 5.24 -5.58
N LEU A 129 4.73 4.15 -5.75
CA LEU A 129 4.44 3.17 -4.71
C LEU A 129 5.54 2.11 -4.59
N LYS A 130 6.65 2.21 -5.33
CA LYS A 130 7.75 1.23 -5.31
C LYS A 130 8.19 0.82 -3.90
N TYR A 131 8.35 1.77 -2.99
CA TYR A 131 8.75 1.48 -1.61
C TYR A 131 7.67 0.74 -0.84
N VAL A 132 6.40 1.15 -1.01
CA VAL A 132 5.26 0.50 -0.36
C VAL A 132 5.10 -0.93 -0.87
N ILE A 133 5.19 -1.13 -2.19
CA ILE A 133 5.13 -2.45 -2.83
C ILE A 133 6.28 -3.33 -2.35
N ARG A 134 7.49 -2.79 -2.22
CA ARG A 134 8.63 -3.54 -1.68
C ARG A 134 8.36 -4.01 -0.25
N HIS A 135 7.98 -3.11 0.64
CA HIS A 135 7.67 -3.47 2.02
C HIS A 135 6.49 -4.45 2.13
N PHE A 136 5.49 -4.32 1.26
CA PHE A 136 4.40 -5.29 1.16
C PHE A 136 4.91 -6.67 0.75
N ASN A 137 5.76 -6.76 -0.28
CA ASN A 137 6.35 -8.03 -0.71
C ASN A 137 7.22 -8.65 0.38
N ASP A 138 8.03 -7.84 1.09
CA ASP A 138 8.86 -8.31 2.20
C ASP A 138 7.99 -8.90 3.33
N MET A 139 6.85 -8.25 3.63
CA MET A 139 5.87 -8.74 4.61
C MET A 139 5.21 -10.05 4.14
N ALA A 140 4.75 -10.12 2.89
CA ALA A 140 4.14 -11.33 2.32
C ALA A 140 5.13 -12.51 2.33
N ALA A 141 6.38 -12.26 1.97
CA ALA A 141 7.46 -13.25 2.05
C ALA A 141 7.72 -13.70 3.49
N GLY A 142 7.65 -12.79 4.47
CA GLY A 142 7.74 -13.13 5.89
C GLY A 142 6.61 -14.06 6.36
N LEU A 143 5.36 -13.76 5.99
CA LEU A 143 4.20 -14.61 6.29
C LEU A 143 4.30 -15.99 5.62
N SER A 144 4.77 -16.03 4.37
CA SER A 144 5.02 -17.27 3.65
C SER A 144 6.06 -18.14 4.35
N ARG A 145 7.18 -17.54 4.82
CA ARG A 145 8.21 -18.25 5.60
C ARG A 145 7.68 -18.80 6.92
N LEU A 146 6.99 -17.97 7.71
CA LEU A 146 6.37 -18.42 8.97
C LEU A 146 5.42 -19.60 8.75
N THR A 147 4.62 -19.56 7.68
CA THR A 147 3.69 -20.65 7.35
C THR A 147 4.43 -21.93 6.93
N ARG A 148 5.59 -21.82 6.26
CA ARG A 148 6.45 -22.97 5.93
C ARG A 148 7.05 -23.58 7.19
N ASP A 149 7.54 -22.76 8.12
CA ASP A 149 8.07 -23.23 9.41
C ASP A 149 6.98 -23.97 10.23
N ASP A 150 5.73 -23.50 10.17
CA ASP A 150 4.57 -24.18 10.78
C ASP A 150 4.29 -25.54 10.11
N ILE A 151 4.39 -25.62 8.77
CA ILE A 151 4.25 -26.89 8.02
C ILE A 151 5.33 -27.90 8.43
N ASP A 152 6.58 -27.46 8.50
CA ASP A 152 7.70 -28.31 8.92
C ASP A 152 7.51 -28.82 10.36
N SER A 153 6.96 -27.97 11.24
CA SER A 153 6.61 -28.34 12.61
C SER A 153 5.50 -29.40 12.65
N VAL A 154 4.48 -29.30 11.79
CA VAL A 154 3.42 -30.31 11.65
C VAL A 154 3.99 -31.63 11.14
N ASP A 155 4.93 -31.61 10.20
CA ASP A 155 5.60 -32.81 9.70
C ASP A 155 6.41 -33.52 10.80
N ALA A 156 7.11 -32.76 11.64
CA ALA A 156 7.80 -33.32 12.80
C ALA A 156 6.81 -33.95 13.82
N MET A 157 5.63 -33.35 14.02
CA MET A 157 4.57 -33.91 14.87
C MET A 157 3.98 -35.19 14.28
N LEU A 158 3.73 -35.24 12.97
CA LEU A 158 3.28 -36.45 12.28
C LEU A 158 4.28 -37.59 12.41
N GLY A 159 5.58 -37.31 12.30
CA GLY A 159 6.64 -38.29 12.51
C GLY A 159 6.62 -38.89 13.91
N LYS A 160 6.52 -38.03 14.94
CA LYS A 160 6.42 -38.47 16.36
C LYS A 160 5.13 -39.26 16.61
N ALA A 161 3.99 -38.82 16.07
CA ALA A 161 2.72 -39.52 16.20
C ALA A 161 2.77 -40.91 15.55
N ASN A 162 3.46 -41.05 14.41
CA ASN A 162 3.65 -42.34 13.74
C ASN A 162 4.51 -43.29 14.60
N GLU A 163 5.56 -42.78 15.22
CA GLU A 163 6.41 -43.58 16.13
C GLU A 163 5.59 -44.08 17.34
N ILE A 164 4.79 -43.20 17.94
CA ILE A 164 3.88 -43.55 19.03
C ILE A 164 2.91 -44.65 18.57
N HIS A 165 2.25 -44.48 17.42
CA HIS A 165 1.32 -45.47 16.87
C HIS A 165 1.97 -46.85 16.68
N ASN A 166 3.19 -46.91 16.12
CA ASN A 166 3.91 -48.16 15.90
C ASN A 166 4.27 -48.87 17.21
N ARG A 167 4.60 -48.12 18.27
CA ARG A 167 4.88 -48.69 19.60
C ARG A 167 3.61 -49.23 20.26
N LEU A 168 2.50 -48.53 20.13
CA LEU A 168 1.18 -48.90 20.65
C LEU A 168 0.56 -50.10 19.92
N GLY A 169 0.78 -50.24 18.61
CA GLY A 169 0.31 -51.40 17.84
C GLY A 169 0.97 -52.74 18.24
N SER A 170 1.97 -52.70 19.12
CA SER A 170 2.64 -53.89 19.65
C SER A 170 1.98 -54.48 20.90
N GLU A 171 1.02 -53.76 21.54
CA GLU A 171 0.33 -54.21 22.77
C GLU A 171 -1.18 -54.48 22.51
N PRO A 172 -1.69 -55.69 22.75
CA PRO A 172 -3.08 -56.08 22.44
C PRO A 172 -4.17 -55.35 23.26
N ASP A 173 -3.80 -54.67 24.35
CA ASP A 173 -4.74 -54.04 25.30
C ASP A 173 -4.90 -52.51 25.08
N GLN A 174 -4.23 -51.95 24.05
CA GLN A 174 -4.20 -50.49 23.80
C GLN A 174 -4.95 -50.03 22.54
N GLN A 175 -5.96 -50.79 22.10
CA GLN A 175 -6.79 -50.48 20.92
C GLN A 175 -7.38 -49.06 20.95
N GLU A 176 -7.76 -48.57 22.14
CA GLU A 176 -8.30 -47.22 22.34
C GLU A 176 -7.25 -46.14 21.99
N ASN A 177 -6.04 -46.27 22.50
CA ASN A 177 -4.95 -45.31 22.29
C ASN A 177 -4.42 -45.32 20.84
N ALA A 178 -4.44 -46.49 20.18
CA ALA A 178 -4.11 -46.59 18.76
C ALA A 178 -5.10 -45.81 17.88
N SER A 179 -6.39 -45.84 18.22
CA SER A 179 -7.43 -45.11 17.49
C SER A 179 -7.35 -43.59 17.69
N VAL A 180 -6.98 -43.12 18.89
CA VAL A 180 -6.74 -41.71 19.19
C VAL A 180 -5.56 -41.18 18.38
N THR A 181 -4.48 -41.96 18.30
CA THR A 181 -3.28 -41.57 17.53
C THR A 181 -3.59 -41.45 16.04
N LEU A 182 -4.38 -42.39 15.47
CA LEU A 182 -4.85 -42.31 14.09
C LEU A 182 -5.70 -41.06 13.81
N ARG A 183 -6.60 -40.68 14.74
CA ARG A 183 -7.40 -39.45 14.61
C ARG A 183 -6.52 -38.20 14.61
N LEU A 184 -5.56 -38.11 15.54
CA LEU A 184 -4.62 -37.00 15.60
C LEU A 184 -3.80 -36.86 14.31
N MET A 185 -3.31 -37.98 13.77
CA MET A 185 -2.57 -37.96 12.49
C MET A 185 -3.44 -37.45 11.34
N LYS A 186 -4.71 -37.84 11.28
CA LYS A 186 -5.66 -37.34 10.27
C LYS A 186 -5.88 -35.82 10.40
N ASP A 187 -6.06 -35.32 11.62
CA ASP A 187 -6.27 -33.89 11.88
C ASP A 187 -5.02 -33.07 11.52
N LEU A 188 -3.82 -33.57 11.85
CA LEU A 188 -2.55 -32.94 11.49
C LEU A 188 -2.32 -32.93 9.97
N GLN A 189 -2.67 -34.01 9.27
CA GLN A 189 -2.63 -34.04 7.80
C GLN A 189 -3.59 -33.01 7.18
N GLU A 190 -4.81 -32.89 7.72
CA GLU A 190 -5.77 -31.89 7.24
C GLU A 190 -5.25 -30.46 7.48
N LEU A 191 -4.65 -30.20 8.65
CA LEU A 191 -4.02 -28.91 8.94
C LEU A 191 -2.87 -28.61 7.97
N LYS A 192 -2.01 -29.60 7.68
CA LYS A 192 -0.93 -29.46 6.71
C LYS A 192 -1.45 -29.05 5.33
N ILE A 193 -2.49 -29.72 4.83
CA ILE A 193 -3.11 -29.39 3.54
C ILE A 193 -3.61 -27.93 3.53
N ARG A 194 -4.29 -27.50 4.61
CA ARG A 194 -4.80 -26.13 4.76
C ARG A 194 -3.68 -25.08 4.81
N LEU A 195 -2.55 -25.37 5.44
CA LEU A 195 -1.40 -24.46 5.49
C LEU A 195 -0.68 -24.40 4.14
N ASN A 196 -0.53 -25.54 3.46
CA ASN A 196 0.15 -25.60 2.17
C ASN A 196 -0.59 -24.77 1.10
N ALA A 197 -1.93 -24.82 1.10
CA ALA A 197 -2.77 -24.03 0.21
C ALA A 197 -2.63 -22.50 0.38
N ARG A 198 -2.08 -22.03 1.52
CA ARG A 198 -1.82 -20.59 1.78
C ARG A 198 -0.51 -20.09 1.17
N VAL A 199 0.44 -20.99 0.94
CA VAL A 199 1.80 -20.69 0.50
C VAL A 199 1.97 -20.98 -0.99
N GLU A 200 1.39 -22.08 -1.45
CA GLU A 200 1.33 -22.50 -2.85
C GLU A 200 -0.14 -22.74 -3.17
N PRO A 201 -0.90 -21.69 -3.57
CA PRO A 201 -2.20 -21.94 -4.15
C PRO A 201 -1.98 -22.84 -5.37
N GLU A 202 -2.69 -23.97 -5.43
CA GLU A 202 -2.76 -24.79 -6.65
C GLU A 202 -2.97 -23.84 -7.82
N VAL A 203 -2.02 -23.85 -8.76
CA VAL A 203 -2.16 -23.08 -10.00
C VAL A 203 -3.30 -23.73 -10.75
N THR A 204 -4.53 -23.28 -10.53
CA THR A 204 -5.65 -23.59 -11.40
C THR A 204 -5.31 -22.96 -12.73
N SER A 205 -4.90 -23.80 -13.67
CA SER A 205 -4.52 -23.50 -15.03
C SER A 205 -5.73 -23.04 -15.87
N GLU A 206 -6.37 -21.94 -15.48
CA GLU A 206 -7.56 -21.41 -16.17
C GLU A 206 -7.41 -19.99 -16.75
N ASP A 207 -6.26 -19.31 -16.60
CA ASP A 207 -6.02 -18.00 -17.23
C ASP A 207 -5.02 -18.07 -18.40
N GLN A 208 -5.18 -19.08 -19.27
CA GLN A 208 -4.65 -19.07 -20.63
C GLN A 208 -5.79 -19.28 -21.64
N ASN A 209 -6.61 -18.24 -21.84
CA ASN A 209 -7.36 -18.07 -23.08
C ASN A 209 -7.59 -16.59 -23.38
#